data_AF-A0A210PFF0-F1
#
_entry.id   AF-A0A210PFF0-F1
#
_cell.length_a   1.000
_cell.length_b   1.000
_cell.length_c   1.000
_cell.angle_alpha   90.00
_cell.angle_beta   90.00
_cell.angle_gamma   90.00
#
_symmetry.space_group_name_H-M   'P 1'
#
loop_
_entity.id
_entity.type
_entity.pdbx_description
1 polymer ?
#
loop_
_entity_poly.entity_id
_entity_poly.type
_entity_poly.pdbx_seq_one_letter_code
_entity_poly.pdbx_strand_id
1 'polypeptide(L)' 'MGCKQSAPETNTRSLTADPEEAMADKLPEPAPPAPTDPRLPLDVRQVFKLKKSWKGIKRCMESTGVEMFIR' A
#
# COMPACT_ATOMS: atom_id res chain seq x y z
N MET A 1 -22.41 -16.07 10.66
CA MET A 1 -22.71 -15.23 11.84
C MET A 1 -21.75 -14.05 11.79
N GLY A 2 -21.93 -13.01 10.98
CA GLY A 2 -23.08 -12.09 10.94
C GLY A 2 -22.76 -10.81 11.74
N CYS A 3 -21.64 -10.14 11.49
CA CYS A 3 -21.33 -8.85 12.13
C CYS A 3 -22.25 -7.78 11.55
N LYS A 4 -23.25 -7.37 12.33
CA LYS A 4 -24.13 -6.24 12.03
C LYS A 4 -23.41 -4.93 12.38
N GLN A 5 -23.48 -3.97 11.47
CA GLN A 5 -23.09 -2.57 11.67
C GLN A 5 -24.15 -1.86 12.53
N SER A 6 -23.71 -0.94 13.37
CA SER A 6 -24.55 0.12 13.93
C SER A 6 -23.72 1.39 14.08
N ALA A 7 -24.07 2.40 13.30
CA ALA A 7 -23.77 3.82 13.52
C ALA A 7 -25.10 4.52 13.90
N PRO A 8 -25.17 5.84 14.11
CA PRO A 8 -24.28 6.77 14.82
C PRO A 8 -25.05 7.54 15.93
N GLU A 9 -24.40 7.98 17.00
CA GLU A 9 -25.01 8.97 17.90
C GLU A 9 -24.08 10.17 18.13
N THR A 10 -24.44 11.26 17.46
CA THR A 10 -24.11 12.65 17.77
C THR A 10 -24.50 12.97 19.21
N ASN A 11 -23.52 13.28 20.06
CA ASN A 11 -23.78 13.96 21.33
C ASN A 11 -22.98 15.26 21.39
N THR A 12 -23.68 16.34 21.07
CA THR A 12 -23.29 17.72 21.27
C THR A 12 -23.22 18.01 22.77
N ARG A 13 -22.05 18.38 23.30
CA ARG A 13 -21.97 19.19 24.52
C ARG A 13 -20.90 20.27 24.39
N SER A 14 -21.34 21.48 24.69
CA SER A 14 -20.75 22.76 24.36
C SER A 14 -19.57 23.19 25.25
N LEU A 15 -18.61 23.85 24.61
CA LEU A 15 -17.93 25.10 24.97
C LEU A 15 -17.47 25.32 26.44
N THR A 16 -16.17 25.15 26.67
CA THR A 16 -15.36 26.15 27.39
C THR A 16 -14.15 26.49 26.51
N ALA A 17 -13.89 27.78 26.38
CA ALA A 17 -12.83 28.34 25.55
C ALA A 17 -11.49 28.30 26.29
N ASP A 18 -10.52 27.61 25.71
CA ASP A 18 -9.10 27.81 25.97
C ASP A 18 -8.47 28.38 24.69
N PRO A 19 -8.00 29.65 24.68
CA PRO A 19 -7.44 30.28 23.50
C PRO A 19 -5.92 30.14 23.48
N GLU A 20 -5.38 28.92 23.54
CA GLU A 20 -3.93 28.71 23.38
C GLU A 20 -3.65 27.22 23.12
N GLU A 21 -3.73 26.77 21.88
CA GLU A 21 -2.90 25.69 21.29
C GLU A 21 -3.23 25.58 19.79
N ALA A 22 -3.30 26.72 19.11
CA ALA A 22 -3.27 26.77 17.66
C ALA A 22 -1.81 26.62 17.21
N MET A 23 -1.26 25.39 17.18
CA MET A 23 -0.15 24.94 16.32
C MET A 23 0.40 23.56 16.74
N ALA A 24 -0.46 22.55 16.91
CA ALA A 24 0.01 21.16 16.97
C ALA A 24 0.26 20.63 15.54
N ASP A 25 1.47 20.89 15.05
CA ASP A 25 2.30 19.94 14.30
C ASP A 25 1.71 19.32 13.01
N LYS A 26 1.56 20.14 11.96
CA LYS A 26 1.55 19.63 10.57
C LYS A 26 2.99 19.65 10.04
N LEU A 27 3.82 18.69 10.45
CA LEU A 27 5.10 18.46 9.77
C LEU A 27 4.83 18.11 8.29
N PRO A 28 5.57 18.71 7.35
CA PRO A 28 5.42 18.37 5.93
C PRO A 28 5.75 16.89 5.72
N GLU A 29 4.94 16.19 4.91
CA GLU A 29 5.21 14.80 4.55
C GLU A 29 6.62 14.69 3.94
N PRO A 30 7.40 13.65 4.32
CA PRO A 30 8.73 13.48 3.77
C PRO A 30 8.64 13.28 2.25
N ALA A 31 9.58 13.89 1.53
CA ALA A 31 9.68 13.71 0.08
C ALA A 31 9.81 12.21 -0.27
N PRO A 32 9.18 11.75 -1.36
CA PRO A 32 9.27 10.36 -1.77
C PRO A 32 10.74 9.99 -2.05
N PRO A 33 11.14 8.74 -1.77
CA PRO A 33 12.50 8.29 -2.00
C PRO A 33 12.86 8.40 -3.48
N ALA A 34 14.13 8.72 -3.76
CA ALA A 34 14.65 8.76 -5.11
C ALA A 34 14.46 7.40 -5.83
N PRO A 35 14.21 7.39 -7.15
CA PRO A 35 14.08 6.16 -7.90
C PRO A 35 15.37 5.34 -7.85
N THR A 36 15.23 4.05 -7.54
CA THR A 36 16.35 3.11 -7.47
C THR A 36 16.87 2.81 -8.87
N ASP A 37 18.20 2.84 -9.06
CA ASP A 37 18.83 2.47 -10.34
C ASP A 37 18.49 1.00 -10.69
N PRO A 38 17.89 0.72 -11.87
CA PRO A 38 17.51 -0.63 -12.28
C PRO A 38 18.68 -1.59 -12.47
N ARG A 39 19.92 -1.09 -12.54
CA ARG A 39 21.13 -1.94 -12.64
C ARG A 39 21.56 -2.51 -11.29
N LEU A 40 21.01 -1.99 -10.19
CA LEU A 40 21.33 -2.51 -8.88
C LEU A 40 20.76 -3.92 -8.71
N PRO A 41 21.44 -4.79 -7.94
CA PRO A 41 20.89 -6.09 -7.57
C PRO A 41 19.51 -5.95 -6.93
N LEU A 42 18.64 -6.92 -7.21
CA LEU A 42 17.29 -6.94 -6.64
C LEU A 42 17.32 -7.07 -5.12
N ASP A 43 16.51 -6.26 -4.44
CA ASP A 43 16.28 -6.37 -3.00
C ASP A 43 15.53 -7.66 -2.66
N VAL A 44 15.67 -8.12 -1.41
CA VAL A 44 15.05 -9.34 -0.89
C VAL A 44 13.53 -9.32 -1.09
N ARG A 45 12.87 -8.19 -0.87
CA ARG A 45 11.42 -8.06 -1.12
C ARG A 45 11.08 -8.18 -2.60
N GLN A 46 11.91 -7.65 -3.48
CA GLN A 46 11.71 -7.75 -4.93
C GLN A 46 11.86 -9.20 -5.40
N VAL A 47 12.91 -9.90 -4.96
CA VAL A 47 13.12 -11.32 -5.25
C VAL A 47 11.96 -12.18 -4.74
N PHE A 48 11.46 -11.91 -3.53
CA PHE A 48 10.30 -12.61 -2.98
C PHE A 48 9.05 -12.44 -3.84
N LYS A 49 8.74 -11.20 -4.24
CA LYS A 49 7.58 -10.90 -5.12
C LYS A 49 7.70 -11.63 -6.45
N LEU A 50 8.87 -11.57 -7.09
CA LEU A 50 9.18 -12.30 -8.32
C LEU A 50 8.96 -13.81 -8.17
N LYS A 51 9.53 -14.43 -7.13
CA LYS A 51 9.34 -15.87 -6.88
C LYS A 51 7.87 -16.24 -6.66
N LYS A 52 7.12 -15.40 -5.95
CA LYS A 52 5.69 -15.63 -5.69
C LYS A 52 4.85 -15.54 -6.96
N SER A 53 5.03 -14.50 -7.78
CA SER A 53 4.27 -14.33 -9.03
C SER A 53 4.65 -15.39 -10.06
N TRP A 54 5.94 -15.78 -10.11
CA TRP A 54 6.44 -16.77 -11.07
C TRP A 54 5.88 -18.18 -10.86
N LYS A 55 5.39 -18.51 -9.66
CA LYS A 55 4.85 -19.85 -9.36
C LYS A 55 3.65 -20.22 -10.23
N GLY A 56 2.86 -19.24 -10.70
CA GLY A 56 1.77 -19.45 -11.65
C GLY A 56 2.28 -19.77 -13.05
N ILE A 57 3.12 -18.87 -13.58
CA ILE A 57 3.71 -18.97 -14.92
C ILE A 57 4.48 -20.28 -15.08
N LYS A 58 5.27 -20.67 -14.06
CA LYS A 58 6.04 -21.92 -14.09
C LYS A 58 5.17 -23.17 -14.30
N ARG A 59 3.94 -23.19 -13.79
CA ARG A 59 3.04 -24.35 -13.91
C ARG A 59 2.41 -24.47 -15.29
N CYS A 60 2.25 -23.35 -15.99
CA CYS A 60 1.64 -23.27 -17.31
C CYS A 60 2.65 -22.73 -18.33
N MET A 61 3.91 -23.22 -18.27
CA MET A 61 5.02 -22.63 -19.04
C MET A 61 4.78 -22.68 -20.55
N GLU A 62 4.19 -23.78 -21.04
CA GLU A 62 3.92 -23.96 -22.46
C GLU A 62 2.88 -22.95 -22.98
N SER A 63 1.69 -22.90 -22.39
CA SER A 63 0.64 -21.97 -22.81
C SER A 63 1.05 -20.51 -22.61
N THR A 64 1.64 -20.19 -21.44
CA THR A 64 2.10 -18.83 -21.14
C THR A 64 3.23 -18.41 -22.10
N GLY A 65 4.15 -19.32 -22.41
CA GLY A 65 5.24 -19.07 -23.34
C GLY A 65 4.72 -18.76 -24.74
N VAL A 66 3.81 -19.59 -25.26
CA VAL A 66 3.18 -19.35 -26.57
C VAL A 66 2.50 -17.96 -26.61
N GLU A 67 1.72 -17.61 -25.59
CA GLU A 67 1.08 -16.30 -25.51
C GLU A 67 2.10 -15.14 -25.45
N MET A 68 3.20 -15.31 -24.71
CA MET A 68 4.27 -14.30 -24.58
C MET A 68 5.06 -14.05 -25.87
N PHE A 69 5.14 -15.04 -26.77
CA PHE A 69 5.86 -14.88 -28.04
C PHE A 69 4.96 -14.38 -29.19
N ILE A 70 3.64 -14.51 -29.05
CA ILE A 70 2.68 -14.14 -30.10
C ILE A 70 2.11 -12.72 -29.90
N ARG A 71 2.01 -12.24 -28.66
CA ARG A 71 1.50 -10.90 -28.32
C ARG A 71 2.61 -9.88 -28.13
#